data_AF-A0A2G9NJF0-F1
#
_entry.id   AF-A0A2G9NJF0-F1
#
_cell.length_a   1.000
_cell.length_b   1.000
_cell.length_c   1.000
_cell.angle_alpha   90.00
_cell.angle_beta   90.00
_cell.angle_gamma   90.00
#
_symmetry.space_group_name_H-M   'P 1'
#
loop_
_entity.id
_entity.type
_entity.pdbx_description
1 polymer ?
#
loop_
_entity_poly.entity_id
_entity_poly.type
_entity_poly.pdbx_seq_one_letter_code
_entity_poly.pdbx_strand_id
1 'polypeptide(L)'
;MGDAHTDLARDQDRANAYSEFLEVFTAYIKDETVYETLEAAAKNVDGIRGGYSSGRTNISKWIGGVAEEIKSGDKTAWMRLLLDSMGTEVYDELKSLSPYKNSSFIKVDANQNGTVDFHMYGVKESIIERLLENNKYPWGGRYVLVVDEDGLENLIDNSEIVVLKEPVKG
;
A
#
# COMPACT_ATOMS: atom_id res chain seq x y z
N MET A 1 27.00 -4.48 -18.56
CA MET A 1 26.00 -5.54 -18.35
C MET A 1 26.18 -6.05 -16.94
N GLY A 2 25.19 -5.86 -16.06
CA GLY A 2 25.17 -6.52 -14.75
C GLY A 2 24.73 -7.97 -14.95
N ASP A 3 25.33 -8.89 -14.19
CA ASP A 3 24.87 -10.28 -14.14
C ASP A 3 23.50 -10.31 -13.46
N ALA A 4 22.51 -10.97 -14.08
CA ALA A 4 21.15 -11.07 -13.58
C ALA A 4 21.09 -11.60 -12.15
N HIS A 5 22.02 -12.46 -11.75
CA HIS A 5 22.11 -12.95 -10.37
C HIS A 5 22.52 -11.85 -9.37
N THR A 6 23.40 -10.93 -9.78
CA THR A 6 23.82 -9.80 -8.94
C THR A 6 22.69 -8.78 -8.81
N ASP A 7 21.92 -8.58 -9.87
CA ASP A 7 20.79 -7.66 -9.86
C ASP A 7 19.62 -8.21 -9.02
N LEU A 8 19.35 -9.52 -9.05
CA LEU A 8 18.38 -10.17 -8.17
C LEU A 8 18.78 -10.08 -6.69
N ALA A 9 20.06 -10.28 -6.36
CA ALA A 9 20.55 -10.16 -4.99
C ALA A 9 20.33 -8.74 -4.44
N ARG A 10 20.61 -7.71 -5.24
CA ARG A 10 20.36 -6.31 -4.87
C ARG A 10 18.88 -5.99 -4.65
N ASP A 11 18.01 -6.56 -5.47
CA ASP A 11 16.57 -6.37 -5.30
C ASP A 11 16.08 -7.02 -4.00
N GLN A 12 16.61 -8.19 -3.64
CA GLN A 12 16.33 -8.83 -2.36
C GLN A 12 16.84 -8.00 -1.17
N ASP A 13 18.08 -7.53 -1.22
CA ASP A 13 18.66 -6.69 -0.17
C ASP A 13 17.83 -5.42 0.05
N ARG A 14 17.39 -4.80 -1.05
CA ARG A 14 16.52 -3.62 -0.99
C ARG A 14 15.13 -3.96 -0.43
N ALA A 15 14.54 -5.08 -0.82
CA ALA A 15 13.26 -5.51 -0.28
C ALA A 15 13.34 -5.72 1.24
N ASN A 16 14.42 -6.35 1.73
CA ASN A 16 14.66 -6.55 3.16
C ASN A 16 14.81 -5.21 3.90
N ALA A 17 15.62 -4.29 3.36
CA ALA A 17 15.79 -2.95 3.94
C ALA A 17 14.46 -2.17 3.95
N TYR A 18 13.60 -2.37 2.95
CA TYR A 18 12.29 -1.73 2.90
C TYR A 18 11.34 -2.30 3.96
N SER A 19 11.36 -3.62 4.20
CA SER A 19 10.62 -4.22 5.32
C SER A 19 11.06 -3.68 6.67
N GLU A 20 12.38 -3.58 6.91
CA GLU A 20 12.94 -2.96 8.12
C GLU A 20 12.50 -1.49 8.25
N PHE A 21 12.51 -0.73 7.16
CA PHE A 21 11.98 0.62 7.15
C PHE A 21 10.49 0.68 7.57
N LEU A 22 9.65 -0.24 7.11
CA LEU A 22 8.24 -0.29 7.52
C LEU A 22 8.07 -0.64 9.00
N GLU A 23 8.91 -1.51 9.55
CA GLU A 23 8.94 -1.79 11.00
C GLU A 23 9.27 -0.54 11.81
N VAL A 24 10.32 0.19 11.40
CA VAL A 24 10.72 1.45 12.05
C VAL A 24 9.66 2.52 11.88
N PHE A 25 9.00 2.61 10.72
CA PHE A 25 7.87 3.52 10.51
C PHE A 25 6.72 3.19 11.47
N THR A 26 6.39 1.91 11.62
CA THR A 26 5.36 1.45 12.55
C THR A 26 5.69 1.82 13.99
N ALA A 27 6.97 1.70 14.39
CA ALA A 27 7.45 2.17 15.68
C ALA A 27 7.30 3.70 15.82
N TYR A 28 7.68 4.47 14.79
CA TYR A 28 7.56 5.93 14.78
C TYR A 28 6.12 6.43 14.94
N ILE A 29 5.15 5.75 14.34
CA ILE A 29 3.74 6.10 14.49
C ILE A 29 3.33 6.07 15.98
N LYS A 30 3.84 5.08 16.73
CA LYS A 30 3.57 4.90 18.16
C LYS A 30 4.41 5.82 19.05
N ASP A 31 5.65 6.10 18.66
CA ASP A 31 6.61 6.89 19.43
C ASP A 31 7.46 7.76 18.50
N GLU A 32 7.25 9.08 18.56
CA GLU A 32 7.95 10.04 17.69
C GLU A 32 9.46 10.15 17.98
N THR A 33 9.92 9.67 19.13
CA THR A 33 11.34 9.77 19.52
C THR A 33 12.26 8.96 18.60
N VAL A 34 11.71 8.03 17.82
CA VAL A 34 12.47 7.19 16.86
C VAL A 34 12.56 7.82 15.46
N TYR A 35 12.18 9.08 15.27
CA TYR A 35 12.23 9.74 13.95
C TYR A 35 13.62 9.71 13.31
N GLU A 36 14.69 9.91 14.08
CA GLU A 36 16.06 9.81 13.55
C GLU A 36 16.38 8.40 13.02
N THR A 37 15.86 7.37 13.69
CA THR A 37 15.96 5.97 13.25
C THR A 37 15.15 5.73 11.97
N LEU A 38 13.97 6.33 11.86
CA LEU A 38 13.15 6.28 10.64
C LEU A 38 13.87 6.90 9.44
N GLU A 39 14.49 8.08 9.61
CA GLU A 39 15.28 8.69 8.55
C GLU A 39 16.49 7.85 8.16
N ALA A 40 17.16 7.24 9.14
CA ALA A 40 18.30 6.35 8.89
C ALA A 40 17.88 5.12 8.09
N ALA A 41 16.75 4.49 8.44
CA ALA A 41 16.19 3.36 7.70
C ALA A 41 15.81 3.77 6.25
N ALA A 42 15.19 4.94 6.06
CA ALA A 42 14.87 5.46 4.74
C ALA A 42 16.14 5.70 3.88
N LYS A 43 17.19 6.27 4.47
CA LYS A 43 18.50 6.46 3.82
C LYS A 43 19.17 5.14 3.49
N ASN A 44 19.01 4.12 4.31
CA ASN A 44 19.53 2.77 4.06
C ASN A 44 18.91 2.17 2.79
N VAL A 45 17.58 2.21 2.67
CA VAL A 45 16.87 1.74 1.46
C VAL A 45 17.35 2.48 0.21
N ASP A 46 17.45 3.80 0.28
CA ASP A 46 17.90 4.65 -0.83
C ASP A 46 19.37 4.40 -1.22
N GLY A 47 20.21 4.00 -0.25
CA GLY A 47 21.62 3.70 -0.45
C GLY A 47 21.89 2.40 -1.21
N ILE A 48 20.94 1.46 -1.23
CA ILE A 48 21.07 0.20 -1.97
C ILE A 48 20.84 0.49 -3.45
N ARG A 49 21.80 0.15 -4.32
CA ARG A 49 21.69 0.32 -5.78
C ARG A 49 20.57 -0.57 -6.33
N GLY A 50 19.79 -0.05 -7.27
CA GLY A 50 18.70 -0.82 -7.89
C GLY A 50 19.20 -1.96 -8.76
N GLY A 51 18.51 -3.09 -8.69
CA GLY A 51 18.73 -4.25 -9.54
C GLY A 51 17.78 -4.28 -10.73
N TYR A 52 17.25 -5.46 -11.02
CA TYR A 52 16.45 -5.77 -12.20
C TYR A 52 15.03 -5.20 -12.10
N SER A 53 14.43 -5.30 -10.90
CA SER A 53 13.13 -4.73 -10.55
C SER A 53 13.34 -3.60 -9.55
N SER A 54 13.57 -2.39 -10.04
CA SER A 54 13.82 -1.24 -9.17
C SER A 54 12.56 -0.89 -8.35
N GLY A 55 12.52 -1.33 -7.09
CA GLY A 55 11.55 -0.91 -6.08
C GLY A 55 11.60 0.59 -5.76
N ARG A 56 10.93 1.03 -4.69
CA ARG A 56 10.88 2.44 -4.31
C ARG A 56 12.29 3.01 -4.08
N THR A 57 12.48 4.25 -4.54
CA THR A 57 13.72 5.02 -4.39
C THR A 57 13.38 6.46 -4.00
N ASN A 58 14.31 7.13 -3.34
CA ASN A 58 14.18 8.48 -2.79
C ASN A 58 13.17 8.58 -1.64
N ILE A 59 13.06 7.55 -0.80
CA ILE A 59 12.18 7.54 0.37
C ILE A 59 12.59 8.66 1.35
N SER A 60 13.89 8.77 1.62
CA SER A 60 14.46 9.73 2.58
C SER A 60 14.17 11.19 2.23
N LYS A 61 13.91 11.51 0.96
CA LYS A 61 13.61 12.87 0.50
C LYS A 61 12.23 13.35 0.94
N TRP A 62 11.28 12.44 1.08
CA TRP A 62 9.86 12.78 1.30
C TRP A 62 9.35 12.28 2.65
N ILE A 63 10.16 11.52 3.40
CA ILE A 63 9.76 10.83 4.62
C ILE A 63 9.23 11.79 5.70
N GLY A 64 9.84 12.97 5.86
CA GLY A 64 9.38 13.97 6.83
C GLY A 64 7.95 14.44 6.56
N GLY A 65 7.65 14.80 5.31
CA GLY A 65 6.30 15.22 4.93
C GLY A 65 5.27 14.09 5.06
N VAL A 66 5.63 12.87 4.63
CA VAL A 66 4.74 11.70 4.77
C VAL A 66 4.49 11.37 6.24
N ALA A 67 5.51 11.48 7.10
CA ALA A 67 5.39 11.27 8.53
C ALA A 67 4.39 12.26 9.17
N GLU A 68 4.49 13.54 8.82
CA GLU A 68 3.54 14.57 9.26
C GLU A 68 2.11 14.30 8.77
N GLU A 69 1.94 13.94 7.49
CA GLU A 69 0.64 13.58 6.90
C GLU A 69 0.00 12.40 7.67
N ILE A 70 0.77 11.34 7.91
CA ILE A 70 0.32 10.16 8.66
C ILE A 70 -0.10 10.53 10.09
N LYS A 71 0.70 11.34 10.79
CA LYS A 71 0.41 11.76 12.17
C LYS A 71 -0.80 12.70 12.25
N SER A 72 -1.04 13.48 11.21
CA SER A 72 -2.26 14.30 11.09
C SER A 72 -3.53 13.49 10.78
N GLY A 73 -3.38 12.18 10.50
CA GLY A 73 -4.49 11.31 10.13
C GLY A 73 -4.90 11.43 8.66
N ASP A 74 -4.02 11.92 7.78
CA ASP A 74 -4.34 12.04 6.36
C ASP A 74 -4.69 10.68 5.75
N LYS A 75 -5.95 10.57 5.34
CA LYS A 75 -6.54 9.35 4.80
C LYS A 75 -5.79 8.84 3.56
N THR A 76 -5.24 9.72 2.73
CA THR A 76 -4.57 9.33 1.49
C THR A 76 -3.16 8.81 1.77
N ALA A 77 -2.41 9.46 2.66
CA ALA A 77 -1.10 9.01 3.11
C ALA A 77 -1.21 7.65 3.81
N TRP A 78 -2.19 7.48 4.70
CA TRP A 78 -2.46 6.19 5.35
C TRP A 78 -2.81 5.10 4.34
N MET A 79 -3.65 5.40 3.35
CA MET A 79 -3.99 4.45 2.30
C MET A 79 -2.76 3.96 1.55
N ARG A 80 -1.88 4.89 1.14
CA ARG A 80 -0.64 4.56 0.42
C ARG A 80 0.26 3.68 1.26
N LEU A 81 0.49 4.05 2.53
CA LEU A 81 1.29 3.27 3.46
C LEU A 81 0.74 1.85 3.64
N LEU A 82 -0.57 1.71 3.83
CA LEU A 82 -1.21 0.40 3.98
C LEU A 82 -1.05 -0.46 2.73
N LEU A 83 -1.26 0.10 1.54
CA LEU A 83 -1.06 -0.62 0.27
C LEU A 83 0.40 -1.07 0.09
N ASP A 84 1.35 -0.23 0.47
CA ASP A 84 2.78 -0.56 0.37
C ASP A 84 3.22 -1.63 1.37
N SER A 85 2.53 -1.73 2.52
CA SER A 85 2.80 -2.73 3.54
C SER A 85 2.06 -4.05 3.33
N MET A 86 1.19 -4.17 2.31
CA MET A 86 0.44 -5.40 2.05
C MET A 86 1.38 -6.59 1.82
N GLY A 87 1.12 -7.69 2.53
CA GLY A 87 1.95 -8.91 2.48
C GLY A 87 3.21 -8.85 3.35
N THR A 88 3.43 -7.77 4.09
CA THR A 88 4.49 -7.66 5.11
C THR A 88 3.94 -8.03 6.50
N GLU A 89 4.83 -8.39 7.42
CA GLU A 89 4.46 -8.78 8.79
C GLU A 89 3.84 -7.62 9.61
N VAL A 90 4.15 -6.37 9.25
CA VAL A 90 3.65 -5.18 9.97
C VAL A 90 2.29 -4.68 9.48
N TYR A 91 1.74 -5.27 8.42
CA TYR A 91 0.50 -4.82 7.79
C TYR A 91 -0.67 -4.73 8.78
N ASP A 92 -0.93 -5.79 9.53
CA ASP A 92 -2.07 -5.86 10.46
C ASP A 92 -1.92 -4.83 11.58
N GLU A 93 -0.70 -4.61 12.05
CA GLU A 93 -0.41 -3.61 13.06
C GLU A 93 -0.62 -2.19 12.52
N LEU A 94 -0.06 -1.86 11.35
CA LEU A 94 -0.30 -0.57 10.69
C LEU A 94 -1.78 -0.33 10.43
N LYS A 95 -2.51 -1.36 10.00
CA LYS A 95 -3.95 -1.29 9.78
C LYS A 95 -4.69 -0.95 11.08
N SER A 96 -4.33 -1.58 12.19
CA SER A 96 -4.93 -1.32 13.51
C SER A 96 -4.71 0.12 14.02
N LEU A 97 -3.59 0.73 13.66
CA LEU A 97 -3.23 2.11 14.01
C LEU A 97 -3.88 3.14 13.07
N SER A 98 -4.31 2.71 11.89
CA SER A 98 -4.82 3.59 10.85
C SER A 98 -6.28 4.03 11.07
N PRO A 99 -6.72 5.10 10.38
CA PRO A 99 -8.14 5.43 10.26
C PRO A 99 -9.01 4.32 9.63
N TYR A 100 -8.40 3.33 8.98
CA TYR A 100 -9.06 2.24 8.25
C TYR A 100 -9.07 0.91 9.02
N LYS A 101 -8.87 0.95 10.34
CA LYS A 101 -8.80 -0.26 11.18
C LYS A 101 -10.02 -1.19 11.06
N ASN A 102 -11.20 -0.64 10.75
CA ASN A 102 -12.46 -1.37 10.57
C ASN A 102 -12.90 -1.42 9.09
N SER A 103 -11.97 -1.18 8.17
CA SER A 103 -12.24 -1.19 6.74
C SER A 103 -11.45 -2.31 6.07
N SER A 104 -11.99 -2.83 4.98
CA SER A 104 -11.30 -3.77 4.11
C SER A 104 -10.96 -3.13 2.78
N PHE A 105 -9.87 -3.59 2.17
CA PHE A 105 -9.37 -3.06 0.91
C PHE A 105 -9.55 -4.09 -0.20
N ILE A 106 -10.05 -3.62 -1.33
CA ILE A 106 -10.15 -4.40 -2.55
C ILE A 106 -9.42 -3.62 -3.64
N LYS A 107 -8.23 -4.09 -4.01
CA LYS A 107 -7.55 -3.55 -5.17
C LYS A 107 -8.18 -4.16 -6.41
N VAL A 108 -8.58 -3.33 -7.35
CA VAL A 108 -9.21 -3.76 -8.58
C VAL A 108 -8.38 -3.26 -9.76
N ASP A 109 -7.98 -4.18 -10.63
CA ASP A 109 -7.35 -3.89 -11.92
C ASP A 109 -8.36 -4.19 -13.02
N ALA A 110 -9.13 -3.18 -13.42
CA ALA A 110 -10.12 -3.33 -14.49
C ALA A 110 -9.48 -2.95 -15.82
N ASN A 111 -8.98 -3.95 -16.53
CA ASN A 111 -8.32 -3.77 -17.81
C ASN A 111 -9.32 -3.39 -18.91
N GLN A 112 -8.87 -2.61 -19.90
CA GLN A 112 -9.71 -2.13 -21.01
C GLN A 112 -10.21 -3.24 -21.95
N ASN A 113 -9.60 -4.41 -21.89
CA ASN A 113 -9.94 -5.61 -22.66
C ASN A 113 -10.99 -6.50 -21.96
N GLY A 114 -11.63 -6.01 -20.89
CA GLY A 114 -12.76 -6.69 -20.25
C GLY A 114 -12.38 -7.69 -19.15
N THR A 115 -11.10 -7.75 -18.76
CA THR A 115 -10.66 -8.53 -17.59
C THR A 115 -10.61 -7.66 -16.34
N VAL A 116 -11.00 -8.22 -15.20
CA VAL A 116 -10.93 -7.54 -13.90
C VAL A 116 -10.24 -8.47 -12.92
N ASP A 117 -9.13 -8.01 -12.35
CA ASP A 117 -8.42 -8.73 -11.30
C ASP A 117 -8.72 -8.07 -9.95
N PHE A 118 -9.15 -8.88 -8.99
CA PHE A 118 -9.40 -8.44 -7.62
C PHE A 118 -8.31 -9.00 -6.70
N HIS A 119 -7.61 -8.12 -5.99
CA HIS A 119 -6.73 -8.49 -4.89
C HIS A 119 -7.36 -8.05 -3.57
N MET A 120 -7.64 -9.01 -2.71
CA MET A 120 -8.40 -8.82 -1.48
C MET A 120 -7.53 -8.95 -0.25
N TYR A 121 -7.76 -8.07 0.72
CA TYR A 121 -7.13 -8.15 2.02
C TYR A 121 -8.19 -7.98 3.12
N GLY A 122 -8.52 -9.09 3.80
CA GLY A 122 -9.54 -9.13 4.84
C GLY A 122 -10.98 -9.04 4.33
N VAL A 123 -11.29 -9.66 3.17
CA VAL A 123 -12.62 -9.62 2.53
C VAL A 123 -13.08 -11.05 2.22
N LYS A 124 -14.38 -11.35 2.37
CA LYS A 124 -14.97 -12.64 1.98
C LYS A 124 -15.23 -12.70 0.46
N GLU A 125 -15.02 -13.85 -0.16
CA GLU A 125 -15.19 -14.07 -1.61
C GLU A 125 -16.57 -13.65 -2.15
N SER A 126 -17.63 -13.84 -1.36
CA SER A 126 -19.02 -13.44 -1.67
C SER A 126 -19.21 -11.95 -1.99
N ILE A 127 -18.25 -11.10 -1.61
CA ILE A 127 -18.27 -9.66 -1.89
C ILE A 127 -17.82 -9.37 -3.33
N ILE A 128 -16.93 -10.18 -3.90
CA ILE A 128 -16.54 -10.06 -5.32
C ILE A 128 -17.74 -10.35 -6.21
N GLU A 129 -18.46 -11.44 -5.94
CA GLU A 129 -19.63 -11.83 -6.74
C GLU A 129 -20.62 -10.68 -6.82
N ARG A 130 -20.89 -10.01 -5.68
CA ARG A 130 -21.75 -8.83 -5.62
C ARG A 130 -21.18 -7.61 -6.36
N LEU A 131 -19.87 -7.36 -6.30
CA LEU A 131 -19.25 -6.26 -7.03
C LEU A 131 -19.31 -6.49 -8.55
N LEU A 132 -19.04 -7.71 -9.00
CA LEU A 132 -19.15 -8.16 -10.39
C LEU A 132 -20.59 -8.04 -10.90
N GLU A 133 -21.58 -8.50 -10.12
CA GLU A 133 -23.00 -8.43 -10.47
C GLU A 133 -23.51 -6.99 -10.63
N ASN A 134 -23.04 -6.08 -9.78
CA ASN A 134 -23.49 -4.68 -9.79
C ASN A 134 -22.70 -3.78 -10.76
N ASN A 135 -21.57 -4.26 -11.30
CA ASN A 135 -20.72 -3.55 -12.28
C ASN A 135 -20.35 -2.11 -11.84
N LYS A 136 -20.30 -1.86 -10.52
CA LYS A 136 -20.11 -0.53 -9.92
C LYS A 136 -18.63 -0.18 -9.81
N TYR A 137 -17.91 -0.23 -10.93
CA TYR A 137 -16.52 0.16 -10.92
C TYR A 137 -16.00 0.68 -12.28
N PRO A 138 -15.05 1.63 -12.29
CA PRO A 138 -14.60 2.23 -13.55
C PRO A 138 -13.76 1.25 -14.37
N TRP A 139 -14.11 1.08 -15.64
CA TRP A 139 -13.29 0.33 -16.59
C TRP A 139 -12.04 1.12 -17.01
N GLY A 140 -10.95 0.40 -17.27
CA GLY A 140 -9.72 0.97 -17.83
C GLY A 140 -8.82 1.63 -16.81
N GLY A 141 -8.77 1.12 -15.58
CA GLY A 141 -7.93 1.67 -14.53
C GLY A 141 -7.75 0.75 -13.32
N ARG A 142 -6.81 1.15 -12.48
CA ARG A 142 -6.55 0.55 -11.16
C ARG A 142 -7.11 1.44 -10.08
N TYR A 143 -7.83 0.86 -9.13
CA TYR A 143 -8.40 1.58 -8.00
C TYR A 143 -8.43 0.68 -6.76
N VAL A 144 -8.63 1.31 -5.61
CA VAL A 144 -8.77 0.62 -4.32
C VAL A 144 -10.14 0.96 -3.77
N LEU A 145 -11.00 -0.05 -3.66
CA LEU A 145 -12.25 0.09 -2.95
C LEU A 145 -11.98 -0.06 -1.46
N VAL A 146 -12.51 0.87 -0.69
CA VAL A 146 -12.46 0.86 0.78
C VAL A 146 -13.86 0.54 1.24
N VAL A 147 -14.02 -0.56 1.96
CA VAL A 147 -15.34 -1.03 2.40
C VAL A 147 -15.28 -1.20 3.90
N ASP A 148 -16.06 -0.41 4.63
CA ASP A 148 -16.20 -0.60 6.07
C ASP A 148 -16.86 -1.95 6.37
N GLU A 149 -16.50 -2.57 7.50
CA GLU A 149 -17.03 -3.88 7.89
C GLU A 149 -18.57 -3.92 7.90
N ASP A 150 -19.22 -2.83 8.34
CA ASP A 150 -20.68 -2.66 8.31
C ASP A 150 -21.24 -2.46 6.88
N GLY A 151 -20.40 -1.98 5.96
CA GLY A 151 -20.71 -1.79 4.55
C GLY A 151 -20.63 -3.08 3.72
N LEU A 152 -19.95 -4.13 4.21
CA LEU A 152 -19.81 -5.41 3.50
C LEU A 152 -21.14 -6.15 3.36
N GLU A 153 -22.04 -6.03 4.34
CA GLU A 153 -23.38 -6.63 4.23
C GLU A 153 -24.32 -5.78 3.35
N ASN A 154 -24.10 -4.46 3.31
CA ASN A 154 -24.94 -3.45 2.67
C ASN A 154 -24.30 -2.79 1.44
N LEU A 155 -23.42 -3.52 0.73
CA LEU A 155 -22.52 -3.11 -0.37
C LEU A 155 -23.11 -2.25 -1.52
N ILE A 156 -24.41 -1.97 -1.48
CA ILE A 156 -25.16 -1.33 -2.55
C ILE A 156 -25.29 0.20 -2.34
N ASP A 157 -25.24 0.75 -1.12
CA ASP A 157 -25.59 2.18 -0.90
C ASP A 157 -24.56 3.10 -0.21
N ASN A 158 -23.57 2.60 0.56
CA ASN A 158 -22.74 3.48 1.43
C ASN A 158 -21.21 3.34 1.30
N SER A 159 -20.66 2.60 0.33
CA SER A 159 -19.20 2.43 0.20
C SER A 159 -18.50 3.67 -0.36
N GLU A 160 -17.47 4.18 0.32
CA GLU A 160 -16.57 5.23 -0.19
C GLU A 160 -15.63 4.64 -1.26
N ILE A 161 -15.85 4.99 -2.53
CA ILE A 161 -14.92 4.61 -3.60
C ILE A 161 -13.75 5.61 -3.60
N VAL A 162 -12.64 5.22 -2.98
CA VAL A 162 -11.39 6.00 -3.05
C VAL A 162 -10.64 5.64 -4.33
N VAL A 163 -10.88 6.39 -5.40
CA VAL A 163 -10.11 6.23 -6.64
C VAL A 163 -8.69 6.78 -6.43
N LEU A 164 -7.77 5.90 -6.04
CA LEU A 164 -6.35 6.17 -6.20
C LEU A 164 -6.03 6.09 -7.68
N LYS A 165 -6.03 7.24 -8.38
CA LYS A 165 -5.37 7.32 -9.68
C LYS A 165 -3.88 7.08 -9.45
N GLU A 166 -3.44 5.83 -9.52
CA GLU A 166 -2.03 5.58 -9.82
C GLU A 166 -1.76 6.17 -11.20
N PRO A 167 -0.68 6.95 -11.39
CA PRO A 167 -0.27 7.30 -12.73
C PRO A 167 -0.03 5.99 -13.47
N VAL A 168 -0.71 5.80 -14.60
CA VAL A 168 -0.38 4.74 -15.55
C VAL A 168 1.07 4.98 -15.94
N LYS A 169 2.00 4.22 -15.33
CA LYS A 169 3.37 4.15 -15.82
C LYS A 169 3.28 3.44 -17.15
N GLY A 170 3.34 4.23 -18.23
CA GLY A 170 3.68 3.73 -19.56
C GLY A 170 5.14 3.28 -19.62
#